data_AF-A0A3D4RZ82-F1
#
_entry.id   AF-A0A3D4RZ82-F1
#
_cell.length_a   1.000
_cell.length_b   1.000
_cell.length_c   1.000
_cell.angle_alpha   90.00
_cell.angle_beta   90.00
_cell.angle_gamma   90.00
#
_symmetry.space_group_name_H-M   'P 1'
#
loop_
_entity.id
_entity.type
_entity.pdbx_description
1 polymer ?
#
loop_
_entity_poly.entity_id
_entity_poly.type
_entity_poly.pdbx_seq_one_letter_code
_entity_poly.pdbx_strand_id
1 'polypeptide(L)'
;MDLEAIAKAIEADAGEPTPGLRESLAEMAADERSRTHTPEQIALREARAVLGLSQPAFARLIDTPVGTVRDWEQGRFPPPGSALLVARIAREHPEVLRPFLAEGEIGGHS
;
A
#
# COMPACT_ATOMS: atom_id res chain seq x y z
N MET A 1 -18.24 16.80 -9.70
CA MET A 1 -18.33 15.36 -9.35
C MET A 1 -18.53 15.28 -7.85
N ASP A 2 -19.59 14.62 -7.38
CA ASP A 2 -19.80 14.43 -5.94
C ASP A 2 -19.05 13.17 -5.49
N LEU A 3 -17.88 13.37 -4.87
CA LEU A 3 -17.00 12.28 -4.46
C LEU A 3 -17.56 11.50 -3.27
N GLU A 4 -18.35 12.14 -2.42
CA GLU A 4 -18.93 11.49 -1.24
C GLU A 4 -20.08 10.56 -1.64
N ALA A 5 -20.89 10.96 -2.63
CA ALA A 5 -21.90 10.09 -3.21
C ALA A 5 -21.30 8.84 -3.87
N ILE A 6 -20.16 8.99 -4.56
CA ILE A 6 -19.46 7.87 -5.20
C ILE A 6 -18.84 6.94 -4.17
N ALA A 7 -18.17 7.48 -3.13
CA ALA A 7 -17.60 6.69 -2.05
C ALA A 7 -18.66 5.82 -1.36
N LYS A 8 -19.81 6.42 -1.01
CA LYS A 8 -20.92 5.70 -0.38
C LYS A 8 -21.51 4.61 -1.27
N ALA A 9 -21.62 4.84 -2.57
CA ALA A 9 -22.13 3.84 -3.49
C ALA A 9 -21.21 2.61 -3.58
N ILE A 10 -19.89 2.83 -3.62
CA ILE A 10 -18.88 1.76 -3.65
C ILE A 10 -18.86 0.99 -2.32
N GLU A 11 -18.87 1.68 -1.18
CA GLU A 11 -18.90 1.03 0.14
C GLU A 11 -20.20 0.24 0.37
N ALA A 12 -21.33 0.72 -0.17
CA ALA A 12 -22.60 0.02 -0.11
C ALA A 12 -22.61 -1.27 -0.95
N ASP A 13 -21.97 -1.25 -2.13
CA ASP A 13 -21.81 -2.43 -2.99
C ASP A 13 -20.82 -3.45 -2.40
N ALA A 14 -19.71 -2.96 -1.85
CA ALA A 14 -18.70 -3.78 -1.16
C ALA A 14 -19.21 -4.37 0.16
N GLY A 15 -20.24 -3.77 0.78
CA GLY A 15 -20.78 -4.18 2.07
C GLY A 15 -19.91 -3.81 3.27
N GLU A 16 -18.79 -3.11 3.05
CA GLU A 16 -17.85 -2.70 4.09
C GLU A 16 -17.18 -1.35 3.76
N PRO A 17 -16.74 -0.59 4.79
CA PRO A 17 -15.97 0.63 4.58
C PRO A 17 -14.65 0.33 3.86
N THR A 18 -14.29 1.14 2.88
CA THR A 18 -13.02 0.97 2.14
C THR A 18 -12.01 2.04 2.60
N PRO A 19 -11.02 1.68 3.44
CA PRO A 19 -10.06 2.67 3.96
C PRO A 19 -9.27 3.34 2.85
N GLY A 20 -9.29 4.67 2.78
CA GLY A 20 -8.56 5.45 1.77
C GLY A 20 -9.32 5.65 0.44
N LEU A 21 -10.55 5.17 0.31
CA LEU A 21 -11.36 5.33 -0.91
C LEU A 21 -11.61 6.80 -1.25
N ARG A 22 -12.01 7.61 -0.27
CA ARG A 22 -12.30 9.05 -0.45
C ARG A 22 -11.06 9.83 -0.91
N GLU A 23 -9.90 9.48 -0.38
CA GLU A 23 -8.61 10.05 -0.79
C GLU A 23 -8.30 9.69 -2.25
N SER A 24 -8.43 8.41 -2.61
CA SER A 24 -8.24 7.93 -3.98
C SER A 24 -9.18 8.61 -4.97
N LEU A 25 -10.45 8.82 -4.59
CA LEU A 25 -11.45 9.51 -5.41
C LEU A 25 -11.11 11.00 -5.60
N ALA A 26 -10.61 11.66 -4.56
CA ALA A 26 -10.16 13.05 -4.64
C ALA A 26 -8.95 13.21 -5.59
N GLU A 27 -7.98 12.29 -5.51
CA GLU A 27 -6.82 12.27 -6.41
C GLU A 27 -7.24 12.01 -7.87
N MET A 28 -8.19 11.09 -8.09
CA MET A 28 -8.75 10.81 -9.42
C MET A 28 -9.45 12.01 -10.04
N ALA A 29 -10.11 12.84 -9.23
CA ALA A 29 -10.80 14.04 -9.67
C ALA A 29 -9.85 15.22 -9.93
N ALA A 30 -8.67 15.20 -9.30
CA ALA A 30 -7.62 16.20 -9.46
C ALA A 30 -6.73 15.99 -10.70
N ASP A 31 -7.00 14.97 -11.52
CA ASP A 31 -6.21 14.57 -12.70
C ASP A 31 -4.71 14.38 -12.41
N GLU A 32 -4.36 13.94 -11.19
CA GLU A 32 -2.98 13.59 -10.82
C GLU A 32 -2.51 12.26 -11.45
N ARG A 33 -3.12 11.83 -12.57
CA ARG A 33 -2.86 10.52 -13.20
C ARG A 33 -1.60 10.46 -14.07
N SER A 34 -0.87 11.56 -14.21
CA SER A 34 0.49 11.53 -14.77
C SER A 34 1.55 11.28 -13.69
N ARG A 35 1.30 10.36 -12.75
CA ARG A 35 2.33 9.95 -11.78
C ARG A 35 3.16 8.81 -12.33
N THR A 36 4.32 9.16 -12.88
CA THR A 36 5.40 8.21 -13.16
C THR A 36 5.85 7.61 -11.82
N HIS A 37 5.51 6.34 -11.57
CA HIS A 37 6.06 5.64 -10.41
C HIS A 37 7.55 5.39 -10.67
N THR A 38 8.39 5.67 -9.68
CA THR A 38 9.81 5.33 -9.78
C THR A 38 9.99 3.81 -9.60
N PRO A 39 11.07 3.21 -10.14
CA PRO A 39 11.38 1.80 -9.91
C PRO A 39 11.39 1.42 -8.41
N GLU A 40 11.81 2.34 -7.55
CA GLU A 40 11.85 2.19 -6.09
C GLU A 40 10.44 2.03 -5.50
N GLN A 41 9.47 2.79 -5.99
CA GLN A 41 8.08 2.74 -5.53
C GLN A 41 7.41 1.42 -5.97
N ILE A 42 7.70 0.98 -7.19
CA ILE A 42 7.25 -0.33 -7.71
C ILE A 42 7.85 -1.46 -6.88
N ALA A 43 9.15 -1.42 -6.60
CA ALA A 43 9.84 -2.44 -5.82
C ALA A 43 9.26 -2.62 -4.41
N LEU A 44 8.86 -1.52 -3.76
CA LEU A 44 8.23 -1.57 -2.45
C LEU A 44 6.86 -2.27 -2.49
N ARG A 45 6.03 -1.93 -3.48
CA ARG A 45 4.71 -2.56 -3.68
C ARG A 45 4.83 -4.04 -4.01
N GLU A 46 5.80 -4.42 -4.85
CA GLU A 46 6.10 -5.82 -5.17
C GLU A 46 6.53 -6.61 -3.93
N ALA A 47 7.42 -6.04 -3.11
CA ALA A 47 7.87 -6.67 -1.87
C ALA A 47 6.70 -6.97 -0.92
N ARG A 48 5.79 -6.01 -0.75
CA ARG A 48 4.57 -6.21 0.04
C ARG A 48 3.68 -7.33 -0.53
N ALA A 49 3.52 -7.36 -1.86
CA ALA A 49 2.72 -8.38 -2.53
C ALA A 49 3.33 -9.78 -2.40
N VAL A 50 4.66 -9.92 -2.51
CA VAL A 50 5.40 -11.18 -2.30
C VAL A 50 5.19 -11.73 -0.89
N LEU A 51 5.13 -10.85 0.11
CA LEU A 51 4.85 -11.23 1.49
C LEU A 51 3.35 -11.47 1.78
N GLY A 52 2.46 -11.16 0.83
CA GLY A 52 1.02 -11.30 0.99
C GLY A 52 0.40 -10.31 1.99
N LEU A 53 1.06 -9.16 2.22
CA LEU A 53 0.65 -8.22 3.27
C LEU A 53 -0.23 -7.09 2.75
N SER A 54 -1.15 -6.64 3.60
CA SER A 54 -1.83 -5.35 3.43
C SER A 54 -0.87 -4.18 3.67
N GLN A 55 -1.20 -2.97 3.21
CA GLN A 55 -0.38 -1.78 3.48
C GLN A 55 -0.16 -1.54 4.99
N PRO A 56 -1.18 -1.64 5.88
CA PRO A 56 -0.96 -1.52 7.33
C PRO A 56 -0.04 -2.61 7.90
N ALA A 57 -0.14 -3.85 7.42
CA ALA A 57 0.71 -4.95 7.88
C ALA A 57 2.17 -4.75 7.46
N PHE A 58 2.39 -4.35 6.21
CA PHE A 58 3.73 -4.02 5.73
C PHE A 58 4.32 -2.81 6.46
N ALA A 59 3.50 -1.79 6.74
CA ALA A 59 3.90 -0.61 7.50
C ALA A 59 4.37 -0.99 8.93
N ARG A 60 3.68 -1.93 9.60
CA ARG A 60 4.13 -2.48 10.88
C ARG A 60 5.46 -3.23 10.76
N LEU A 61 5.62 -4.07 9.74
CA LEU A 61 6.85 -4.84 9.51
C LEU A 61 8.09 -3.94 9.39
N ILE A 62 7.96 -2.80 8.72
CA ILE A 62 9.07 -1.87 8.47
C ILE A 62 9.11 -0.68 9.44
N ASP A 63 8.34 -0.75 10.54
CA ASP A 63 8.21 0.29 11.58
C ASP A 63 8.01 1.70 10.99
N THR A 64 7.01 1.83 10.12
CA THR A 64 6.71 3.07 9.39
C THR A 64 5.22 3.38 9.49
N PRO A 65 4.80 4.66 9.60
CA PRO A 65 3.38 5.01 9.55
C PRO A 65 2.72 4.55 8.23
N VAL A 66 1.51 4.01 8.29
CA VAL A 66 0.78 3.54 7.10
C VAL A 66 0.56 4.63 6.05
N GLY A 67 0.37 5.89 6.48
CA GLY A 67 0.29 7.04 5.58
C GLY A 67 1.55 7.22 4.75
N THR A 68 2.72 7.06 5.36
CA THR A 68 4.02 7.15 4.68
C THR A 68 4.21 6.01 3.67
N VAL A 69 3.79 4.78 4.00
CA VAL A 69 3.82 3.66 3.04
C VAL A 69 2.90 3.93 1.84
N ARG A 70 1.70 4.49 2.08
CA ARG A 70 0.78 4.91 1.01
C ARG A 70 1.40 5.98 0.13
N ASP A 71 2.00 7.01 0.73
CA ASP A 71 2.71 8.06 0.00
C ASP A 71 3.80 7.50 -0.92
N TRP A 72 4.54 6.48 -0.47
CA TRP A 72 5.54 5.81 -1.28
C TRP A 72 4.93 4.99 -2.42
N GLU A 73 3.98 4.11 -2.11
CA GLU A 73 3.36 3.24 -3.11
C GLU A 73 2.51 3.98 -4.14
N GLN A 74 1.97 5.15 -3.79
CA GLN A 74 1.14 6.00 -4.66
C GLN A 74 1.94 7.04 -5.46
N GLY A 75 3.27 7.07 -5.32
CA GLY A 75 4.08 7.99 -6.11
C GLY A 75 4.28 9.39 -5.51
N ARG A 76 3.80 9.66 -4.28
CA ARG A 76 3.89 10.99 -3.64
C ARG A 76 5.32 11.33 -3.20
N PHE A 77 6.02 10.37 -2.62
CA PHE A 77 7.41 10.49 -2.20
C PHE A 77 8.21 9.23 -2.52
N PRO A 78 9.54 9.31 -2.75
CA PRO A 78 10.36 8.12 -2.87
C PRO A 78 10.59 7.47 -1.48
N PRO A 79 10.62 6.12 -1.39
CA PRO A 79 11.01 5.45 -0.16
C PRO A 79 12.51 5.65 0.13
N PRO A 80 12.92 5.68 1.41
CA PRO A 80 14.33 5.75 1.79
C PRO A 80 15.06 4.45 1.45
N GLY A 81 16.39 4.51 1.37
CA GLY A 81 17.23 3.35 1.05
C GLY A 81 17.05 2.16 2.01
N SER A 82 16.72 2.40 3.28
CA SER A 82 16.42 1.35 4.25
C SER A 82 15.16 0.57 3.89
N ALA A 83 14.09 1.25 3.48
CA ALA A 83 12.85 0.61 3.02
C ALA A 83 13.10 -0.20 1.73
N LEU A 84 13.95 0.29 0.84
CA LEU A 84 14.35 -0.44 -0.37
C LEU A 84 15.21 -1.66 -0.08
N LEU A 85 16.06 -1.61 0.96
CA LEU A 85 16.78 -2.78 1.41
C LEU A 85 15.81 -3.85 1.94
N VAL A 86 14.83 -3.46 2.76
CA VAL A 86 13.78 -4.40 3.22
C VAL A 86 12.98 -4.95 2.04
N ALA A 87 12.64 -4.12 1.05
CA ALA A 87 11.95 -4.57 -0.15
C ALA A 87 12.77 -5.61 -0.93
N ARG A 88 14.10 -5.43 -1.01
CA ARG A 88 15.00 -6.42 -1.61
C ARG A 88 15.01 -7.74 -0.81
N ILE A 89 15.15 -7.66 0.51
CA ILE A 89 15.12 -8.84 1.39
C ILE A 89 13.78 -9.58 1.24
N ALA A 90 12.65 -8.87 1.21
CA ALA A 90 11.34 -9.46 1.00
C ALA A 90 11.21 -10.23 -0.33
N ARG A 91 11.85 -9.74 -1.39
CA ARG A 91 11.80 -10.35 -2.73
C ARG A 91 12.77 -11.52 -2.88
N GLU A 92 13.98 -11.41 -2.33
CA GLU A 92 15.05 -12.39 -2.51
C GLU A 92 15.06 -13.45 -1.41
N HIS A 93 14.71 -13.06 -0.18
CA HIS A 93 14.81 -13.85 1.05
C HIS A 93 13.59 -13.65 1.97
N PRO A 94 12.35 -13.89 1.51
CA PRO A 94 11.14 -13.67 2.31
C PRO A 94 11.13 -14.43 3.64
N GLU A 95 11.81 -15.57 3.71
CA GLU A 95 12.00 -16.38 4.92
C GLU A 95 12.66 -15.62 6.08
N VAL A 96 13.47 -14.60 5.79
CA VAL A 96 14.09 -13.75 6.81
C VAL A 96 13.04 -12.89 7.51
N LEU A 97 11.99 -12.47 6.78
CA LEU A 97 10.96 -11.57 7.31
C LEU A 97 9.78 -12.33 7.94
N ARG A 98 9.54 -13.58 7.54
CA ARG A 98 8.44 -14.41 8.06
C ARG A 98 8.33 -14.48 9.60
N PRO A 99 9.43 -14.63 10.37
CA PRO A 99 9.36 -14.68 11.83
C PRO A 99 8.90 -13.37 12.49
N PHE A 100 8.97 -12.25 11.76
CA PHE A 100 8.57 -10.93 12.24
C PHE A 100 7.13 -10.56 11.84
N LEU A 101 6.45 -11.40 11.05
CA LEU A 101 5.06 -11.20 10.68
C LEU A 101 4.16 -11.62 11.84
N ALA A 102 3.13 -10.83 12.15
CA ALA A 102 2.14 -11.21 13.16
C ALA A 102 1.26 -12.36 12.64
N GLU A 103 0.84 -13.25 13.55
CA GLU A 103 -0.08 -14.34 13.24
C GLU A 103 -1.41 -13.77 12.69
N GLY A 104 -1.83 -14.25 11.51
CA GLY A 104 -3.08 -13.83 10.86
C GLY A 104 -2.96 -12.68 9.85
N GLU A 105 -1.77 -12.11 9.61
CA GLU A 105 -1.57 -11.08 8.58
C GLU A 105 -1.32 -11.65 7.17
N ILE A 106 -1.31 -12.97 7.05
CA ILE A 106 -1.09 -13.72 5.81
C ILE A 106 -2.46 -14.00 5.15
N GLY A 107 -3.09 -12.96 4.60
CA GLY A 107 -4.36 -13.06 3.84
C GLY A 107 -5.19 -11.78 3.91
N GLY A 108 -5.84 -11.28 2.85
CA GLY A 108 -6.01 -11.81 1.51
C GLY A 108 -6.12 -10.68 0.47
N HIS A 109 -5.76 -10.99 -0.77
CA HIS A 109 -6.29 -10.31 -1.93
C HIS A 109 -7.60 -11.04 -2.28
N SER A 110 -8.72 -10.41 -1.95
CA SER A 110 -9.99 -10.58 -2.65
C SER A 110 -10.28 -9.30 -3.40
#